data_AF-A0A4Q4D723-F1
#
_entry.id   AF-A0A4Q4D723-F1
#
_cell.length_a   1.000
_cell.length_b   1.000
_cell.length_c   1.000
_cell.angle_alpha   90.00
_cell.angle_beta   90.00
_cell.angle_gamma   90.00
#
_symmetry.space_group_name_H-M   'P 1'
#
loop_
_entity.id
_entity.type
_entity.pdbx_description
1 polymer ?
#
loop_
_entity_poly.entity_id
_entity_poly.type
_entity_poly.pdbx_seq_one_letter_code
_entity_poly.pdbx_strand_id
1 'polypeptide(L)' 'MSGASSEVGRLRTVMLHRPGPELARLTPRNNDSLLFDGIPW' A
#
# COMPACT_ATOMS: atom_id res chain seq x y z
N MET A 1 -24.86 -8.09 -6.54
CA MET A 1 -24.69 -6.68 -6.13
C MET A 1 -23.33 -6.57 -5.45
N SER A 2 -22.29 -6.16 -6.20
CA SER A 2 -20.92 -6.05 -5.71
C SER A 2 -20.46 -4.61 -5.90
N GLY A 3 -20.19 -3.90 -4.82
CA GLY A 3 -19.74 -2.51 -4.82
C GLY A 3 -19.60 -1.97 -3.40
N ALA A 4 -18.82 -0.89 -3.25
CA ALA A 4 -18.71 -0.14 -2.00
C ALA A 4 -19.67 1.07 -2.08
N SER A 5 -20.67 1.12 -1.20
CA SER A 5 -21.69 2.19 -1.17
C SER A 5 -21.55 3.13 0.04
N SER A 6 -20.58 2.88 0.91
CA SER A 6 -20.26 3.69 2.09
C SER A 6 -18.80 3.46 2.47
N GLU A 7 -18.12 4.52 2.90
CA GLU A 7 -16.74 4.47 3.40
C GLU A 7 -16.68 4.14 4.91
N VAL A 8 -17.80 4.23 5.63
CA VAL A 8 -17.88 4.06 7.10
C VAL A 8 -18.80 2.90 7.54
N GLY A 9 -19.41 2.20 6.59
CA GLY A 9 -20.26 1.03 6.85
C GLY A 9 -19.46 -0.23 7.20
N ARG A 10 -20.17 -1.32 7.56
CA ARG A 10 -19.55 -2.63 7.83
C ARG A 10 -18.80 -3.14 6.60
N LEU A 11 -17.47 -3.27 6.72
CA LEU A 11 -16.62 -3.89 5.70
C LEU A 11 -16.94 -5.38 5.56
N ARG A 12 -17.19 -5.85 4.33
CA ARG A 12 -17.56 -7.24 4.02
C ARG A 12 -16.42 -8.02 3.38
N THR A 13 -15.66 -7.38 2.50
CA THR A 13 -14.56 -7.98 1.76
C THR A 13 -13.55 -6.89 1.45
N VAL A 14 -12.26 -7.23 1.55
CA VAL A 14 -11.16 -6.31 1.28
C VAL A 14 -10.06 -7.05 0.53
N MET A 15 -9.39 -6.34 -0.37
CA MET A 15 -8.17 -6.79 -1.01
C MET A 15 -6.99 -6.11 -0.33
N LEU A 16 -6.02 -6.91 0.10
CA LEU A 16 -4.78 -6.45 0.73
C LEU A 16 -3.60 -6.98 -0.07
N HIS A 17 -2.51 -6.21 -0.10
CA HIS A 17 -1.20 -6.68 -0.57
C HIS A 17 -0.23 -6.64 0.61
N ARG A 18 0.44 -7.76 0.88
CA ARG A 18 1.55 -7.79 1.83
C ARG A 18 2.81 -7.40 1.05
N PRO A 19 3.53 -6.34 1.45
CA PRO A 19 4.79 -6.00 0.80
C PRO A 19 5.77 -7.17 0.80
N GLY A 20 6.37 -7.43 -0.34
CA GLY A 20 7.37 -8.47 -0.56
C GLY A 20 8.79 -7.90 -0.76
N PRO A 21 9.65 -8.64 -1.49
CA PRO A 21 11.04 -8.23 -1.75
C PRO A 21 11.20 -6.91 -2.51
N GLU A 22 10.12 -6.36 -3.07
CA GLU A 22 10.14 -5.03 -3.70
C GLU A 22 10.63 -3.94 -2.74
N LEU A 23 10.34 -4.04 -1.44
CA LEU A 23 10.80 -3.06 -0.45
C LEU A 23 12.32 -3.10 -0.24
N ALA A 24 12.97 -4.25 -0.44
CA ALA A 24 14.42 -4.38 -0.32
C ALA A 24 15.18 -3.62 -1.43
N ARG A 25 14.49 -3.13 -2.46
CA ARG A 25 15.07 -2.33 -3.54
C ARG A 25 15.07 -0.83 -3.23
N LEU A 26 14.41 -0.42 -2.15
CA LEU A 26 14.41 0.96 -1.69
C LEU A 26 15.76 1.33 -1.11
N THR A 27 16.24 2.50 -1.49
CA THR A 27 17.45 3.14 -0.98
C THR A 27 17.16 4.61 -0.75
N PRO A 28 17.94 5.31 0.09
CA PRO A 28 17.75 6.76 0.28
C PRO A 28 17.97 7.58 -1.00
N ARG A 29 18.57 6.98 -2.04
CA ARG A 29 18.82 7.65 -3.31
C ARG A 29 17.66 7.53 -4.31
N ASN A 30 16.78 6.54 -4.14
CA ASN A 30 15.70 6.26 -5.09
C ASN A 30 14.29 6.33 -4.49
N ASN A 31 14.14 6.43 -3.18
CA ASN A 31 12.84 6.49 -2.50
C ASN A 31 11.91 7.57 -3.07
N ASP A 32 12.38 8.81 -3.21
CA ASP A 32 11.59 9.94 -3.67
C ASP A 32 11.09 9.71 -5.10
N SER A 33 11.98 9.18 -5.97
CA SER A 33 11.63 8.82 -7.35
C SER A 33 10.65 7.66 -7.45
N LEU A 34 10.59 6.82 -6.41
CA LEU A 34 9.66 5.70 -6.30
C LEU A 34 8.41 6.06 -5.48
N LEU A 35 8.23 7.34 -5.15
CA LEU A 35 7.08 7.88 -4.42
C LEU A 35 6.97 7.35 -2.97
N PHE A 36 8.12 7.04 -2.37
CA PHE A 36 8.22 6.71 -0.95
C PHE A 36 8.78 7.90 -0.19
N ASP A 37 8.01 8.38 0.80
CA ASP A 37 8.43 9.46 1.70
C ASP A 37 9.62 9.07 2.62
N GLY A 38 10.02 7.80 2.62
CA GLY A 38 11.14 7.28 3.40
C GLY A 38 11.27 5.75 3.32
N ILE A 39 12.30 5.21 3.96
CA ILE A 39 12.46 3.76 4.12
C ILE A 39 11.62 3.31 5.32
N PRO A 40 10.80 2.25 5.21
CA PRO A 40 9.82 1.89 6.22
C PRO A 40 10.37 1.14 7.46
N TRP A 41 11.69 1.11 7.70
CA TRP A 41 12.33 0.48 8.87
C TRP A 41 13.46 1.31 9.46
#